data_AF-A0A933H432-F1
#
_entry.id   AF-A0A933H432-F1
#
_cell.length_a   1.000
_cell.length_b   1.000
_cell.length_c   1.000
_cell.angle_alpha   90.00
_cell.angle_beta   90.00
_cell.angle_gamma   90.00
#
_symmetry.space_group_name_H-M   'P 1'
#
loop_
_entity.id
_entity.type
_entity.pdbx_description
1 polymer ?
#
loop_
_entity_poly.entity_id
_entity_poly.type
_entity_poly.pdbx_seq_one_letter_code
_entity_poly.pdbx_strand_id
1 'polypeptide(L)'
;MTDYLKWIRSRVGHRKIILVYATAVIRNERGEILFQRRSDFDWWGLPGGVLELGETFEECAARETLEESGYVVEPIRQIGSPDYDVRYPNGDEAQQYTVAIECKVVGGCPHPDGSETLENRFFAPDQLPNLPSWYAAMARDCLNQKNGTLHFDPPRFDSNVGEGWRDLRALTGTGRIISPGALAVIQNDRGEVLLGLHHTGLWGILPAGLMEIGESISGTLIREGREEIGVEIAPRELIGCFTGRDAFHHYEDGNQVVGDCVGKWKGKHVAGKHVLLVFLFPFYLFTLLPASLYTCFSKGKLNDEQNSCQHR
;
A
#
# COMPACT_ATOMS: atom_id res chain seq x y z
N MET A 1 -12.23 -17.20 0.50
CA MET A 1 -12.96 -15.90 0.43
C MET A 1 -13.15 -15.25 1.81
N THR A 2 -12.41 -14.16 2.02
CA THR A 2 -12.31 -13.29 3.20
C THR A 2 -13.64 -12.65 3.65
N ASP A 3 -13.74 -12.28 4.93
CA ASP A 3 -14.94 -11.68 5.52
C ASP A 3 -15.15 -10.24 5.02
N TYR A 4 -14.08 -9.46 4.88
CA TYR A 4 -14.16 -8.12 4.31
C TYR A 4 -14.59 -8.11 2.84
N LEU A 5 -14.01 -8.98 2.00
CA LEU A 5 -14.35 -9.03 0.57
C LEU A 5 -15.84 -9.37 0.35
N LYS A 6 -16.36 -10.38 1.06
CA LYS A 6 -17.79 -10.72 1.03
C LYS A 6 -18.65 -9.53 1.44
N TRP A 7 -18.28 -8.87 2.53
CA TRP A 7 -19.02 -7.73 3.04
C TRP A 7 -19.04 -6.58 2.02
N ILE A 8 -17.90 -6.15 1.47
CA ILE A 8 -17.87 -5.01 0.54
C ILE A 8 -18.62 -5.34 -0.76
N ARG A 9 -18.47 -6.57 -1.29
CA ARG A 9 -19.21 -7.02 -2.48
C ARG A 9 -20.71 -7.10 -2.25
N SER A 10 -21.17 -7.42 -1.04
CA SER A 10 -22.60 -7.35 -0.69
C SER A 10 -23.18 -5.94 -0.74
N ARG A 11 -22.33 -4.89 -0.66
CA ARG A 11 -22.74 -3.48 -0.70
C ARG A 11 -22.67 -2.90 -2.11
N VAL A 12 -21.63 -3.24 -2.87
CA VAL A 12 -21.32 -2.59 -4.15
C VAL A 12 -21.65 -3.45 -5.38
N GLY A 13 -21.97 -4.73 -5.18
CA GLY A 13 -22.16 -5.70 -6.26
C GLY A 13 -20.91 -5.82 -7.15
N HIS A 14 -21.14 -5.88 -8.46
CA HIS A 14 -20.08 -6.06 -9.46
C HIS A 14 -19.37 -4.77 -9.87
N ARG A 15 -19.70 -3.62 -9.26
CA ARG A 15 -19.07 -2.33 -9.58
C ARG A 15 -17.55 -2.41 -9.40
N LYS A 16 -16.84 -1.67 -10.26
CA LYS A 16 -15.40 -1.48 -10.11
C LYS A 16 -15.12 -0.73 -8.81
N ILE A 17 -14.31 -1.34 -7.96
CA ILE A 17 -13.84 -0.77 -6.69
C ILE A 17 -12.33 -0.94 -6.59
N ILE A 18 -11.68 -0.13 -5.74
CA ILE A 18 -10.30 -0.40 -5.36
C ILE A 18 -10.29 -1.51 -4.30
N LEU A 19 -9.48 -2.54 -4.52
CA LEU A 19 -9.22 -3.57 -3.52
C LEU A 19 -7.72 -3.61 -3.22
N VAL A 20 -7.40 -3.70 -1.94
CA VAL A 20 -6.01 -3.77 -1.47
C VAL A 20 -5.63 -5.23 -1.26
N TYR A 21 -4.49 -5.63 -1.84
CA TYR A 21 -3.97 -6.99 -1.81
C TYR A 21 -2.58 -7.02 -1.19
N ALA A 22 -2.22 -8.16 -0.59
CA ALA A 22 -0.84 -8.53 -0.35
C ALA A 22 -0.51 -9.80 -1.15
N THR A 23 0.70 -9.86 -1.69
CA THR A 23 1.18 -11.01 -2.46
C THR A 23 2.55 -11.45 -1.96
N ALA A 24 2.74 -12.75 -1.75
CA ALA A 24 3.98 -13.32 -1.24
C ALA A 24 4.84 -13.85 -2.39
N VAL A 25 6.08 -13.36 -2.50
CA VAL A 25 7.14 -13.99 -3.29
C VAL A 25 7.94 -14.89 -2.36
N ILE A 26 7.61 -16.18 -2.34
CA ILE A 26 8.14 -17.13 -1.36
C ILE A 26 9.32 -17.86 -1.96
N ARG A 27 10.47 -17.78 -1.28
CA ARG A 27 11.70 -18.46 -1.69
C ARG A 27 12.04 -19.60 -0.75
N ASN A 28 12.48 -20.72 -1.34
CA ASN A 28 13.08 -21.81 -0.58
C ASN A 28 14.60 -21.66 -0.51
N GLU A 29 15.27 -22.56 0.22
CA GLU A 29 16.73 -22.55 0.40
C GLU A 29 17.52 -22.69 -0.91
N ARG A 30 16.90 -23.25 -1.97
CA ARG A 30 17.50 -23.38 -3.30
C ARG A 30 17.31 -22.13 -4.15
N GLY A 31 16.63 -21.11 -3.64
CA GLY A 31 16.33 -19.87 -4.35
C GLY A 31 15.22 -19.97 -5.39
N GLU A 32 14.48 -21.10 -5.42
CA GLU A 32 13.29 -21.27 -6.25
C GLU A 32 12.11 -20.48 -5.67
N ILE A 33 11.17 -20.08 -6.52
CA ILE A 33 9.99 -19.30 -6.13
C ILE A 33 8.75 -20.19 -6.16
N LEU A 34 7.92 -20.12 -5.11
CA LEU A 34 6.63 -20.81 -5.07
C LEU A 34 5.60 -20.10 -5.94
N PHE A 35 4.92 -20.86 -6.79
CA PHE A 35 3.74 -20.41 -7.51
C PHE A 35 2.57 -21.35 -7.24
N GLN A 36 1.37 -20.80 -7.39
CA GLN A 36 0.10 -21.52 -7.29
C GLN A 36 -0.63 -21.51 -8.63
N ARG A 37 -1.20 -22.64 -9.03
CA ARG A 37 -2.08 -22.76 -10.19
C ARG A 37 -3.51 -22.50 -9.75
N ARG A 38 -4.06 -21.36 -10.15
CA ARG A 38 -5.38 -20.90 -9.70
C ARG A 38 -6.51 -21.64 -10.40
N SER A 39 -7.63 -21.83 -9.70
CA SER A 39 -8.81 -22.52 -10.25
C SER A 39 -9.68 -21.65 -11.16
N ASP A 40 -9.64 -20.33 -10.99
CA ASP A 40 -10.49 -19.36 -11.69
C ASP A 40 -10.04 -19.05 -13.13
N PHE A 41 -8.74 -18.99 -13.36
CA PHE A 41 -8.14 -18.68 -14.66
C PHE A 41 -7.24 -19.79 -15.22
N ASP A 42 -6.96 -20.85 -14.45
CA ASP A 42 -6.01 -21.93 -14.77
C ASP A 42 -4.60 -21.42 -15.13
N TRP A 43 -4.22 -20.27 -14.56
CA TRP A 43 -2.89 -19.67 -14.70
C TRP A 43 -2.08 -19.87 -13.44
N TRP A 44 -0.75 -19.85 -13.59
CA TRP A 44 0.15 -19.73 -12.47
C TRP A 44 0.15 -18.29 -11.95
N GLY A 45 0.20 -18.14 -10.64
CA GLY A 45 0.30 -16.87 -9.94
C GLY A 45 1.06 -17.02 -8.64
N LEU A 46 1.35 -15.90 -8.00
CA LEU A 46 1.92 -15.90 -6.65
C LEU A 46 0.80 -16.07 -5.60
N PRO A 47 1.07 -16.70 -4.44
CA PRO A 47 0.16 -16.70 -3.31
C PRO A 47 -0.17 -15.30 -2.82
N GLY A 48 -1.43 -15.05 -2.48
CA GLY A 48 -1.88 -13.74 -2.04
C GLY A 48 -3.38 -13.48 -2.23
N GLY A 49 -3.88 -12.50 -1.50
CA GLY A 49 -5.31 -12.20 -1.44
C GLY A 49 -5.60 -10.83 -0.86
N VAL A 50 -6.89 -10.61 -0.57
CA VAL A 50 -7.40 -9.31 -0.12
C VAL A 50 -7.00 -9.07 1.33
N LEU A 51 -6.52 -7.85 1.59
CA LEU A 51 -6.20 -7.38 2.93
C LEU A 51 -7.46 -7.38 3.83
N GLU A 52 -7.37 -7.95 5.02
CA GLU A 52 -8.44 -7.86 6.02
C GLU A 52 -8.30 -6.61 6.90
N LEU A 53 -9.41 -6.21 7.53
CA LEU A 53 -9.43 -5.03 8.39
C LEU A 53 -8.46 -5.18 9.59
N GLY A 54 -7.49 -4.28 9.67
CA GLY A 54 -6.53 -4.20 10.76
C GLY A 54 -5.29 -5.09 10.59
N GLU A 55 -5.18 -5.83 9.49
CA GLU A 55 -3.96 -6.55 9.14
C GLU A 55 -2.87 -5.58 8.65
N THR A 56 -1.61 -5.95 8.88
CA THR A 56 -0.47 -5.44 8.09
C THR A 56 -0.37 -6.19 6.76
N PHE A 57 0.38 -5.65 5.79
CA PHE A 57 0.61 -6.35 4.53
C PHE A 57 1.35 -7.68 4.76
N GLU A 58 2.30 -7.68 5.69
CA GLU A 58 3.08 -8.85 6.10
C GLU A 58 2.20 -9.93 6.73
N GLU A 59 1.26 -9.55 7.60
CA GLU A 59 0.28 -10.47 8.19
C GLU A 59 -0.62 -11.08 7.11
N CYS A 60 -1.15 -10.25 6.21
CA CYS A 60 -1.99 -10.71 5.10
C CYS A 60 -1.25 -11.68 4.19
N ALA A 61 -0.02 -11.36 3.76
CA ALA A 61 0.77 -12.24 2.90
C ALA A 61 1.06 -13.60 3.57
N ALA A 62 1.36 -13.60 4.88
CA ALA A 62 1.60 -14.83 5.63
C ALA A 62 0.32 -15.66 5.80
N ARG A 63 -0.82 -15.02 6.10
CA ARG A 63 -2.13 -15.67 6.21
C ARG A 63 -2.53 -16.34 4.89
N GLU A 64 -2.55 -15.58 3.80
CA GLU A 64 -2.94 -16.06 2.47
C GLU A 64 -2.03 -17.23 2.03
N THR A 65 -0.72 -17.11 2.26
CA THR A 65 0.21 -18.21 1.98
C THR A 65 -0.15 -19.48 2.75
N LEU A 66 -0.46 -19.38 4.04
CA LEU A 66 -0.83 -20.52 4.85
C LEU A 66 -2.15 -21.16 4.37
N GLU A 67 -3.15 -20.34 4.06
CA GLU A 67 -4.47 -20.79 3.58
C GLU A 67 -4.37 -21.50 2.23
N GLU A 68 -3.68 -20.91 1.26
CA GLU A 68 -3.64 -21.40 -0.12
C GLU A 68 -2.65 -22.55 -0.36
N SER A 69 -1.61 -22.65 0.48
CA SER A 69 -0.49 -23.56 0.23
C SER A 69 -0.05 -24.43 1.41
N GLY A 70 -0.55 -24.15 2.62
CA GLY A 70 -0.14 -24.86 3.83
C GLY A 70 1.28 -24.53 4.31
N TYR A 71 2.01 -23.66 3.62
CA TYR A 71 3.33 -23.19 4.05
C TYR A 71 3.20 -22.12 5.13
N VAL A 72 4.03 -22.24 6.17
CA VAL A 72 4.26 -21.16 7.13
C VAL A 72 5.48 -20.38 6.66
N VAL A 73 5.30 -19.07 6.50
CA VAL A 73 6.34 -18.18 5.96
C VAL A 73 6.64 -17.03 6.91
N GLU A 74 7.87 -16.55 6.86
CA GLU A 74 8.32 -15.35 7.56
C GLU A 74 8.56 -14.23 6.54
N PRO A 75 7.84 -13.10 6.64
CA PRO A 75 8.06 -11.91 5.83
C PRO A 75 9.48 -11.35 6.02
N ILE A 76 10.16 -11.01 4.92
CA ILE A 76 11.54 -10.48 4.94
C ILE A 76 11.54 -8.99 4.63
N ARG A 77 10.90 -8.60 3.52
CA ARG A 77 10.87 -7.20 3.05
C ARG A 77 9.79 -7.00 2.01
N GLN A 78 9.34 -5.76 1.86
CA GLN A 78 8.52 -5.36 0.73
C GLN A 78 9.36 -5.32 -0.55
N ILE A 79 8.71 -5.60 -1.68
CA ILE A 79 9.29 -5.56 -3.02
C ILE A 79 8.75 -4.34 -3.76
N GLY A 80 7.45 -4.05 -3.64
CA GLY A 80 6.86 -2.92 -4.32
C GLY A 80 5.35 -2.96 -4.33
N SER A 81 4.75 -1.96 -4.97
CA SER A 81 3.30 -1.80 -5.02
C SER A 81 2.74 -1.69 -6.44
N PRO A 82 2.67 -2.79 -7.21
CA PRO A 82 2.03 -2.77 -8.52
C PRO A 82 0.50 -2.64 -8.39
N ASP A 83 -0.10 -2.01 -9.39
CA ASP A 83 -1.52 -1.88 -9.56
C ASP A 83 -1.98 -2.36 -10.94
N TYR A 84 -3.19 -2.91 -11.00
CA TYR A 84 -3.76 -3.39 -12.26
C TYR A 84 -5.27 -3.58 -12.16
N ASP A 85 -5.93 -3.52 -13.30
CA ASP A 85 -7.36 -3.77 -13.41
C ASP A 85 -7.64 -5.24 -13.67
N VAL A 86 -8.62 -5.79 -12.95
CA VAL A 86 -9.09 -7.16 -13.12
C VAL A 86 -10.60 -7.17 -13.23
N ARG A 87 -11.10 -7.94 -14.20
CA ARG A 87 -12.48 -8.38 -14.27
C ARG A 87 -12.55 -9.88 -14.04
N TYR A 88 -13.22 -10.27 -12.97
CA TYR A 88 -13.38 -11.66 -12.57
C TYR A 88 -14.47 -12.37 -13.39
N PRO A 89 -14.43 -13.72 -13.50
CA PRO A 89 -15.44 -14.49 -14.24
C PRO A 89 -16.87 -14.30 -13.72
N ASN A 90 -17.03 -14.01 -12.42
CA ASN A 90 -18.31 -13.73 -11.79
C ASN A 90 -18.87 -12.33 -12.12
N GLY A 91 -18.15 -11.52 -12.90
CA GLY A 91 -18.53 -10.17 -13.29
C GLY A 91 -17.98 -9.06 -12.39
N ASP A 92 -17.36 -9.40 -11.26
CA ASP A 92 -16.75 -8.41 -10.37
C ASP A 92 -15.60 -7.67 -11.05
N GLU A 93 -15.60 -6.36 -10.94
CA GLU A 93 -14.50 -5.51 -11.40
C GLU A 93 -13.73 -4.94 -10.20
N ALA A 94 -12.40 -4.95 -10.28
CA ALA A 94 -11.54 -4.37 -9.26
C ALA A 94 -10.32 -3.72 -9.89
N GLN A 95 -9.95 -2.56 -9.36
CA GLN A 95 -8.58 -2.08 -9.46
C GLN A 95 -7.83 -2.60 -8.24
N GLN A 96 -6.82 -3.42 -8.46
CA GLN A 96 -6.02 -3.97 -7.38
C GLN A 96 -4.88 -3.01 -7.05
N TYR A 97 -4.76 -2.62 -5.80
CA TYR A 97 -3.54 -2.05 -5.23
C TYR A 97 -2.83 -3.15 -4.45
N THR A 98 -1.74 -3.69 -4.98
CA THR A 98 -1.10 -4.88 -4.42
C THR A 98 0.23 -4.52 -3.81
N VAL A 99 0.55 -5.04 -2.62
CA VAL A 99 1.90 -4.96 -2.04
C VAL A 99 2.55 -6.33 -2.11
N ALA A 100 3.67 -6.42 -2.84
CA ALA A 100 4.45 -7.65 -2.95
C ALA A 100 5.48 -7.73 -1.82
N ILE A 101 5.59 -8.90 -1.19
CA ILE A 101 6.45 -9.14 -0.02
C ILE A 101 7.32 -10.38 -0.28
N GLU A 102 8.63 -10.24 -0.12
CA GLU A 102 9.52 -11.40 -0.13
C GLU A 102 9.37 -12.14 1.20
N CYS A 103 9.14 -13.45 1.12
CA CYS A 103 8.99 -14.31 2.28
C CYS A 103 9.93 -15.52 2.16
N LYS A 104 10.36 -16.06 3.30
CA LYS A 104 11.04 -17.37 3.37
C LYS A 104 10.13 -18.41 4.02
N VAL A 105 10.25 -19.65 3.57
CA VAL A 105 9.58 -20.78 4.22
C VAL A 105 10.26 -21.06 5.56
N VAL A 106 9.45 -21.17 6.63
CA VAL A 106 9.92 -21.53 7.98
C VAL A 106 9.22 -22.78 8.54
N GLY A 107 8.23 -23.33 7.82
CA GLY A 107 7.56 -24.57 8.20
C GLY A 107 6.26 -24.79 7.44
N GLY A 108 5.36 -25.55 8.04
CA GLY A 108 4.04 -25.87 7.49
C GLY A 108 3.93 -27.29 6.94
N CYS A 109 2.72 -27.66 6.54
CA CYS A 109 2.39 -28.94 5.93
C CYS A 109 1.84 -28.65 4.54
N PRO A 110 2.66 -28.75 3.48
CA PRO A 110 2.27 -28.26 2.16
C PRO A 110 1.07 -29.03 1.60
N HIS A 111 0.00 -28.29 1.32
CA HIS A 111 -1.15 -28.79 0.58
C HIS A 111 -1.82 -27.61 -0.12
N PRO A 112 -2.27 -27.76 -1.37
CA PRO A 112 -3.21 -26.79 -1.91
C PRO A 112 -4.49 -26.77 -1.06
N ASP A 113 -5.16 -25.63 -1.00
CA ASP A 113 -6.49 -25.53 -0.36
C ASP A 113 -7.56 -26.37 -1.09
N GLY A 114 -7.31 -26.69 -2.36
CA GLY A 114 -8.18 -27.50 -3.22
C GLY A 114 -9.40 -26.74 -3.74
N SER A 115 -9.50 -25.43 -3.50
CA SER A 115 -10.65 -24.61 -3.90
C SER A 115 -10.24 -23.42 -4.78
N GLU A 116 -9.41 -22.52 -4.27
CA GLU A 116 -8.86 -21.38 -5.00
C GLU A 116 -7.55 -21.79 -5.72
N THR A 117 -6.82 -22.75 -5.14
CA THR A 117 -5.54 -23.26 -5.63
C THR A 117 -5.61 -24.75 -5.95
N LEU A 118 -5.28 -25.07 -7.20
CA LEU A 118 -5.29 -26.45 -7.73
C LEU A 118 -3.94 -27.14 -7.51
N GLU A 119 -2.84 -26.40 -7.52
CA GLU A 119 -1.49 -26.93 -7.41
C GLU A 119 -0.53 -25.88 -6.87
N ASN A 120 0.41 -26.28 -6.02
CA ASN A 120 1.52 -25.45 -5.55
C ASN A 120 2.85 -26.06 -6.01
N ARG A 121 3.74 -25.26 -6.62
CA ARG A 121 5.03 -25.75 -7.12
C ARG A 121 6.12 -24.67 -7.06
N PHE A 122 7.32 -25.10 -6.68
CA PHE A 122 8.52 -24.28 -6.78
C PHE A 122 9.11 -24.33 -8.19
N PHE A 123 9.47 -23.17 -8.72
CA PHE A 123 10.14 -23.04 -10.01
C PHE A 123 11.47 -22.31 -9.85
N ALA A 124 12.48 -22.77 -10.59
CA ALA A 124 13.76 -22.09 -10.65
C ALA A 124 13.60 -20.70 -11.32
N PRO A 125 14.38 -19.67 -10.93
CA PRO A 125 14.28 -18.33 -11.49
C PRO A 125 14.43 -18.24 -13.02
N ASP A 126 15.11 -19.20 -13.63
CA ASP A 126 15.33 -19.32 -15.08
C ASP A 126 14.32 -20.25 -15.78
N GLN A 127 13.39 -20.84 -15.02
CA GLN A 127 12.38 -21.79 -15.50
C GLN A 127 10.98 -21.45 -14.98
N LEU A 128 10.67 -20.15 -14.89
CA LEU A 128 9.35 -19.68 -14.46
C LEU A 128 8.24 -20.20 -15.40
N PRO A 129 7.04 -20.52 -14.88
CA PRO A 129 5.91 -20.93 -15.71
C PRO A 129 5.41 -19.74 -16.55
N ASN A 130 4.41 -20.00 -17.41
CA ASN A 130 3.70 -18.89 -18.05
C ASN A 130 2.91 -18.12 -16.99
N LEU A 131 3.26 -16.85 -16.81
CA LEU A 131 2.72 -15.98 -15.78
C LEU A 131 2.06 -14.75 -16.44
N PRO A 132 0.95 -14.26 -15.88
CA PRO A 132 0.53 -12.89 -16.11
C PRO A 132 1.68 -11.90 -15.88
N SER A 133 1.68 -10.81 -16.65
CA SER A 133 2.80 -9.85 -16.68
C SER A 133 3.13 -9.25 -15.31
N TRP A 134 2.13 -9.03 -14.47
CA TRP A 134 2.31 -8.49 -13.12
C TRP A 134 2.99 -9.48 -12.16
N TYR A 135 2.61 -10.76 -12.15
CA TYR A 135 3.30 -11.77 -11.36
C TYR A 135 4.75 -11.97 -11.82
N ALA A 136 4.98 -11.95 -13.13
CA ALA A 136 6.33 -11.98 -13.69
C ALA A 136 7.15 -10.74 -13.31
N ALA A 137 6.52 -9.56 -13.20
CA ALA A 137 7.18 -8.34 -12.71
C ALA A 137 7.55 -8.47 -11.23
N MET A 138 6.61 -8.83 -10.35
CA MET A 138 6.88 -9.01 -8.91
C MET A 138 8.00 -10.02 -8.63
N ALA A 139 7.96 -11.18 -9.30
CA ALA A 139 9.00 -12.20 -9.15
C ALA A 139 10.37 -11.69 -9.61
N ARG A 140 10.41 -11.00 -10.76
CA ARG A 140 11.64 -10.40 -11.30
C ARG A 140 12.18 -9.28 -10.41
N ASP A 141 11.32 -8.42 -9.88
CA ASP A 141 11.71 -7.33 -8.98
C ASP A 141 12.28 -7.89 -7.68
N CYS A 142 11.67 -8.95 -7.14
CA CYS A 142 12.22 -9.67 -6.00
C CYS A 142 13.65 -10.18 -6.28
N LEU A 143 13.87 -10.79 -7.46
CA LEU A 143 15.15 -11.36 -7.87
C LEU A 143 16.22 -10.31 -8.17
N ASN A 144 15.81 -9.16 -8.70
CA ASN A 144 16.73 -8.11 -9.18
C ASN A 144 17.02 -7.03 -8.14
N GLN A 145 16.20 -6.90 -7.09
CA GLN A 145 16.39 -5.86 -6.08
C GLN A 145 17.68 -6.10 -5.27
N LYS A 146 18.72 -5.40 -5.69
CA LYS A 146 19.93 -5.14 -4.91
C LYS A 146 19.73 -3.80 -4.22
N ASN A 147 19.56 -3.78 -2.89
CA ASN A 147 19.52 -2.58 -2.02
C ASN A 147 18.15 -2.02 -1.59
N GLY A 148 17.07 -2.80 -1.61
CA GLY A 148 15.84 -2.44 -0.88
C GLY A 148 15.01 -1.28 -1.47
N THR A 149 15.30 -0.83 -2.69
CA THR A 149 14.44 0.12 -3.41
C THR A 149 13.15 -0.57 -3.83
N LEU A 150 12.02 -0.05 -3.38
CA LEU A 150 10.70 -0.60 -3.71
C LEU A 150 10.26 -0.20 -5.12
N HIS A 151 9.71 -1.17 -5.87
CA HIS A 151 9.07 -0.90 -7.16
C HIS A 151 7.74 -0.17 -6.95
N PHE A 152 7.41 0.76 -7.83
CA PHE A 152 6.11 1.41 -7.88
C PHE A 152 5.77 1.79 -9.32
N ASP A 153 4.49 1.78 -9.66
CA ASP A 153 4.06 2.04 -11.03
C ASP A 153 4.19 3.51 -11.42
N PRO A 154 4.49 3.81 -12.71
CA PRO A 154 4.52 5.17 -13.20
C PRO A 154 3.14 5.84 -13.06
N PRO A 155 3.08 7.18 -13.00
CA PRO A 155 1.81 7.90 -12.88
C PRO A 155 0.81 7.51 -13.99
N ARG A 156 -0.34 6.99 -13.57
CA ARG A 156 -1.53 6.75 -14.41
C ARG A 156 -2.70 7.61 -13.93
N PHE A 157 -3.44 8.15 -14.89
CA PHE A 157 -4.68 8.90 -14.72
C PHE A 157 -5.67 8.45 -15.79
N ASP A 158 -6.39 7.35 -15.57
CA ASP A 158 -7.45 6.97 -16.50
C ASP A 158 -8.67 7.85 -16.29
N SER A 159 -9.13 8.53 -17.34
CA SER A 159 -10.23 9.50 -17.28
C SER A 159 -11.63 8.87 -17.42
N ASN A 160 -11.73 7.55 -17.53
CA ASN A 160 -12.95 6.79 -17.86
C ASN A 160 -13.45 5.93 -16.69
N VAL A 161 -13.48 6.50 -15.51
CA VAL A 161 -13.83 5.82 -14.26
C VAL A 161 -14.89 6.70 -13.60
N GLY A 162 -16.10 6.15 -13.43
CA GLY A 162 -17.28 6.88 -12.97
C GLY A 162 -17.09 7.58 -11.62
N GLU A 163 -18.12 8.30 -11.17
CA GLU A 163 -18.07 9.07 -9.91
C GLU A 163 -17.54 8.19 -8.74
N GLY A 164 -16.32 8.51 -8.26
CA GLY A 164 -15.48 7.65 -7.42
C GLY A 164 -16.00 7.35 -6.01
N TRP A 165 -15.18 7.64 -4.98
CA TRP A 165 -15.44 7.32 -3.56
C TRP A 165 -16.82 7.74 -3.01
N ARG A 166 -17.42 8.79 -3.59
CA ARG A 166 -18.75 9.29 -3.18
C ARG A 166 -19.84 8.23 -3.35
N ASP A 167 -19.75 7.41 -4.39
CA ASP A 167 -20.65 6.27 -4.60
C ASP A 167 -20.40 5.17 -3.57
N LEU A 168 -19.13 4.89 -3.23
CA LEU A 168 -18.81 3.84 -2.29
C LEU A 168 -19.37 4.13 -0.90
N ARG A 169 -19.22 5.37 -0.41
CA ARG A 169 -19.70 5.75 0.92
C ARG A 169 -21.22 5.69 1.04
N ALA A 170 -21.94 6.10 0.00
CA ALA A 170 -23.40 5.99 -0.04
C ALA A 170 -23.87 4.53 0.08
N LEU A 171 -23.09 3.58 -0.45
CA LEU A 171 -23.38 2.15 -0.43
C LEU A 171 -22.95 1.45 0.87
N THR A 172 -21.86 1.91 1.50
CA THR A 172 -21.30 1.28 2.71
C THR A 172 -21.77 1.90 4.01
N GLY A 173 -22.31 3.12 3.99
CA GLY A 173 -22.61 3.90 5.18
C GLY A 173 -21.36 4.10 6.05
N THR A 174 -21.52 4.02 7.37
CA THR A 174 -20.42 4.13 8.36
C THR A 174 -19.57 2.87 8.49
N GLY A 175 -19.78 1.87 7.62
CA GLY A 175 -18.95 0.68 7.58
C GLY A 175 -17.47 1.00 7.35
N ARG A 176 -16.60 0.21 7.99
CA ARG A 176 -15.14 0.30 7.80
C ARG A 176 -14.79 -0.12 6.38
N ILE A 177 -13.95 0.67 5.73
CA ILE A 177 -13.44 0.38 4.40
C ILE A 177 -11.92 0.51 4.38
N ILE A 178 -11.28 -0.32 3.57
CA ILE A 178 -9.87 -0.21 3.24
C ILE A 178 -9.76 0.69 2.02
N SER A 179 -8.98 1.77 2.14
CA SER A 179 -8.75 2.76 1.09
C SER A 179 -7.26 3.02 0.99
N PRO A 180 -6.62 2.69 -0.14
CA PRO A 180 -5.24 3.07 -0.32
C PRO A 180 -5.16 4.60 -0.46
N GLY A 181 -4.23 5.20 0.27
CA GLY A 181 -3.85 6.59 0.13
C GLY A 181 -2.35 6.70 -0.05
N ALA A 182 -1.91 7.83 -0.59
CA ALA A 182 -0.52 8.10 -0.83
C ALA A 182 -0.09 9.35 -0.07
N LEU A 183 1.08 9.27 0.57
CA LEU A 183 1.64 10.35 1.36
C LEU A 183 3.04 10.72 0.87
N ALA A 184 3.32 12.03 0.84
CA ALA A 184 4.48 12.60 0.21
C ALA A 184 5.53 13.16 1.16
N VAL A 185 6.72 12.54 1.24
CA VAL A 185 7.91 13.20 1.79
C VAL A 185 8.59 14.01 0.69
N ILE A 186 8.38 15.32 0.65
CA ILE A 186 8.98 16.20 -0.37
C ILE A 186 10.27 16.81 0.18
N GLN A 187 11.39 16.61 -0.52
CA GLN A 187 12.68 17.22 -0.17
C GLN A 187 13.14 18.26 -1.18
N ASN A 188 13.71 19.38 -0.71
CA ASN A 188 14.41 20.32 -1.58
C ASN A 188 15.87 19.88 -1.86
N ASP A 189 16.58 20.65 -2.68
CA ASP A 189 17.98 20.36 -3.05
C ASP A 189 18.97 20.38 -1.87
N ARG A 190 18.56 20.95 -0.73
CA ARG A 190 19.35 20.96 0.52
C ARG A 190 19.02 19.78 1.43
N GLY A 191 18.09 18.90 1.04
CA GLY A 191 17.64 17.76 1.83
C GLY A 191 16.64 18.10 2.93
N GLU A 192 16.11 19.32 2.94
CA GLU A 192 15.10 19.76 3.89
C GLU A 192 13.71 19.24 3.46
N VAL A 193 12.89 18.82 4.42
CA VAL A 193 11.56 18.23 4.19
C VAL A 193 10.47 19.31 4.26
N LEU A 194 9.53 19.25 3.32
CA LEU A 194 8.32 20.05 3.33
C LEU A 194 7.34 19.49 4.38
N LEU A 195 6.89 20.34 5.30
CA LEU A 195 5.88 19.98 6.30
C LEU A 195 4.70 20.93 6.25
N GLY A 196 3.49 20.39 6.28
CA GLY A 196 2.26 21.14 6.46
C GLY A 196 2.00 21.48 7.92
N LEU A 197 1.42 22.66 8.14
CA LEU A 197 0.87 23.11 9.41
C LEU A 197 -0.64 22.91 9.42
N HIS A 198 -1.13 22.07 10.32
CA HIS A 198 -2.56 21.87 10.52
C HIS A 198 -3.22 23.11 11.16
N HIS A 199 -4.52 23.31 10.96
CA HIS A 199 -5.28 24.43 11.54
C HIS A 199 -5.30 24.44 13.08
N THR A 200 -4.99 23.29 13.72
CA THR A 200 -4.83 23.17 15.17
C THR A 200 -3.43 23.57 15.67
N GLY A 201 -2.53 24.01 14.78
CA GLY A 201 -1.16 24.40 15.10
C GLY A 201 -0.17 23.23 15.17
N LEU A 202 -0.57 22.02 14.80
CA LEU A 202 0.30 20.84 14.73
C LEU A 202 1.11 20.82 13.42
N TRP A 203 2.43 20.82 13.56
CA TRP A 203 3.38 20.55 12.47
C TRP A 203 3.51 19.04 12.27
N GLY A 204 3.42 18.57 11.02
CA GLY A 204 3.72 17.18 10.68
C GLY A 204 2.78 16.50 9.70
N ILE A 205 1.89 17.24 9.05
CA ILE A 205 1.08 16.69 7.96
C ILE A 205 1.93 16.73 6.70
N LEU A 206 2.30 15.55 6.23
CA LEU A 206 2.85 15.38 4.90
C LEU A 206 1.68 15.47 3.90
N PRO A 207 1.87 16.09 2.73
CA PRO A 207 0.84 16.12 1.70
C PRO A 207 0.38 14.70 1.40
N ALA A 208 -0.92 14.46 1.43
CA ALA A 208 -1.44 13.10 1.36
C ALA A 208 -2.89 13.09 0.91
N GLY A 209 -3.28 12.03 0.21
CA GLY A 209 -4.68 11.81 -0.04
C GLY A 209 -5.00 10.45 -0.60
N LEU A 210 -6.30 10.22 -0.72
CA LEU A 210 -6.84 8.91 -1.07
C LEU A 210 -6.69 8.67 -2.58
N MET A 211 -6.33 7.44 -2.92
CA MET A 211 -6.23 7.03 -4.32
C MET A 211 -7.61 6.97 -4.94
N GLU A 212 -7.78 7.59 -6.11
CA GLU A 212 -9.02 7.47 -6.88
C GLU A 212 -8.97 6.28 -7.83
N ILE A 213 -10.14 5.75 -8.19
CA ILE A 213 -10.22 4.70 -9.22
C ILE A 213 -9.62 5.29 -10.52
N GLY A 214 -8.85 4.49 -11.25
CA GLY A 214 -8.09 4.88 -12.45
C GLY A 214 -6.71 5.45 -12.17
N GLU A 215 -6.43 5.86 -10.93
CA GLU A 215 -5.11 6.38 -10.55
C GLU A 215 -4.17 5.26 -10.10
N SER A 216 -2.89 5.39 -10.45
CA SER A 216 -1.82 4.71 -9.71
C SER A 216 -1.50 5.45 -8.42
N ILE A 217 -0.85 4.81 -7.45
CA ILE A 217 -0.39 5.48 -6.21
C ILE A 217 0.51 6.71 -6.49
N SER A 218 1.34 6.61 -7.54
CA SER A 218 2.18 7.71 -8.03
C SER A 218 1.37 8.86 -8.64
N GLY A 219 0.28 8.52 -9.33
CA GLY A 219 -0.66 9.48 -9.91
C GLY A 219 -1.38 10.26 -8.82
N THR A 220 -1.90 9.55 -7.80
CA THR A 220 -2.52 10.14 -6.62
C THR A 220 -1.62 11.18 -5.97
N LEU A 221 -0.33 10.91 -5.80
CA LEU A 221 0.59 11.90 -5.22
C LEU A 221 0.75 13.15 -6.07
N ILE A 222 0.82 13.00 -7.39
CA ILE A 222 0.93 14.14 -8.29
C ILE A 222 -0.35 14.98 -8.21
N ARG A 223 -1.52 14.34 -8.15
CA ARG A 223 -2.80 15.03 -7.99
C ARG A 223 -2.87 15.76 -6.65
N GLU A 224 -2.65 15.06 -5.54
CA GLU A 224 -2.69 15.65 -4.19
C GLU A 224 -1.64 16.75 -4.02
N GLY A 225 -0.44 16.57 -4.58
CA GLY A 225 0.57 17.63 -4.62
C GLY A 225 0.08 18.91 -5.30
N ARG A 226 -0.66 18.77 -6.41
CA ARG A 226 -1.24 19.93 -7.11
C ARG A 226 -2.43 20.52 -6.35
N GLU A 227 -3.31 19.68 -5.82
CA GLU A 227 -4.57 20.08 -5.19
C GLU A 227 -4.37 20.68 -3.80
N GLU A 228 -3.60 20.02 -2.93
CA GLU A 228 -3.42 20.44 -1.54
C GLU A 228 -2.40 21.57 -1.39
N ILE A 229 -1.31 21.53 -2.18
CA ILE A 229 -0.14 22.37 -1.93
C ILE A 229 0.32 23.17 -3.15
N GLY A 230 -0.30 22.98 -4.32
CA GLY A 230 0.06 23.68 -5.55
C GLY A 230 1.46 23.33 -6.09
N VAL A 231 1.98 22.14 -5.79
CA VAL A 231 3.32 21.68 -6.18
C VAL A 231 3.21 20.50 -7.14
N GLU A 232 3.91 20.60 -8.27
CA GLU A 232 4.10 19.44 -9.14
C GLU A 232 5.14 18.48 -8.54
N ILE A 233 4.66 17.32 -8.10
CA ILE A 233 5.50 16.24 -7.55
C ILE A 233 6.03 15.40 -8.72
N ALA A 234 7.29 14.99 -8.63
CA ALA A 234 7.86 13.98 -9.52
C ALA A 234 8.20 12.73 -8.68
N PRO A 235 7.42 11.64 -8.81
CA PRO A 235 7.69 10.39 -8.11
C PRO A 235 9.09 9.84 -8.41
N ARG A 236 9.81 9.35 -7.38
CA ARG A 236 11.21 8.89 -7.47
C ARG A 236 11.45 7.60 -6.71
N GLU A 237 10.91 7.47 -5.50
CA GLU A 237 11.18 6.35 -4.62
C GLU A 237 9.97 6.07 -3.72
N LEU A 238 9.59 4.79 -3.61
CA LEU A 238 8.64 4.34 -2.61
C LEU A 238 9.41 3.93 -1.34
N ILE A 239 9.06 4.51 -0.18
CA ILE A 239 9.72 4.21 1.11
C ILE A 239 9.13 2.93 1.71
N GLY A 240 7.81 2.81 1.66
CA GLY A 240 7.10 1.67 2.21
C GLY A 240 5.59 1.80 2.08
N CYS A 241 4.94 0.66 2.22
CA CYS A 241 3.50 0.55 2.30
C CYS A 241 3.12 0.17 3.73
N PHE A 242 2.14 0.86 4.32
CA PHE A 242 1.79 0.69 5.73
C PHE A 242 0.29 0.45 5.91
N THR A 243 -0.01 -0.49 6.80
CA THR A 243 -1.37 -0.81 7.25
C THR A 243 -1.26 -1.50 8.62
N GLY A 244 -2.34 -1.53 9.38
CA GLY A 244 -2.38 -2.20 10.67
C GLY A 244 -3.49 -1.69 11.58
N ARG A 245 -3.56 -2.25 12.79
CA ARG A 245 -4.64 -1.99 13.76
C ARG A 245 -4.69 -0.56 14.30
N ASP A 246 -3.61 0.20 14.13
CA ASP A 246 -3.53 1.60 14.55
C ASP A 246 -3.65 2.56 13.36
N ALA A 247 -3.74 2.05 12.12
CA ALA A 247 -3.90 2.83 10.89
C ALA A 247 -5.37 3.11 10.56
N PHE A 248 -6.16 3.51 11.58
CA PHE A 248 -7.54 3.93 11.41
C PHE A 248 -7.65 5.44 11.51
N HIS A 249 -8.16 6.07 10.45
CA HIS A 249 -8.60 7.46 10.55
C HIS A 249 -10.08 7.52 10.92
N HIS A 250 -10.39 8.19 12.03
CA HIS A 250 -11.76 8.45 12.46
C HIS A 250 -12.17 9.87 12.07
N TYR A 251 -13.12 9.99 11.16
CA TYR A 251 -13.71 11.28 10.80
C TYR A 251 -14.80 11.66 11.81
N GLU A 252 -15.04 12.96 11.99
CA GLU A 252 -16.03 13.49 12.94
C GLU A 252 -17.46 13.02 12.64
N ASP A 253 -17.74 12.65 11.39
CA ASP A 253 -19.02 12.07 10.95
C ASP A 253 -19.18 10.58 11.29
N GLY A 254 -18.19 9.99 11.99
CA GLY A 254 -18.15 8.59 12.38
C GLY A 254 -17.54 7.66 11.34
N ASN A 255 -17.09 8.17 10.19
CA ASN A 255 -16.45 7.35 9.16
C ASN A 255 -15.07 6.83 9.59
N GLN A 256 -14.72 5.64 9.09
CA GLN A 256 -13.44 4.98 9.35
C GLN A 256 -12.82 4.49 8.04
N VAL A 257 -11.54 4.83 7.83
CA VAL A 257 -10.73 4.46 6.65
C VAL A 257 -9.42 3.79 7.10
N VAL A 258 -8.97 2.78 6.35
CA VAL A 258 -7.74 2.01 6.60
C VAL A 258 -6.82 2.05 5.38
N GLY A 259 -5.57 2.48 5.55
CA GLY A 259 -4.50 2.30 4.57
C GLY A 259 -3.68 3.57 4.33
N ASP A 260 -2.36 3.50 4.56
CA ASP A 260 -1.42 4.59 4.28
C ASP A 260 -0.20 4.07 3.51
N CYS A 261 0.05 4.59 2.31
CA CYS A 261 1.29 4.34 1.58
C CYS A 261 2.20 5.56 1.75
N VAL A 262 3.42 5.37 2.24
CA VAL A 262 4.37 6.45 2.49
C VAL A 262 5.51 6.38 1.47
N GLY A 263 5.67 7.42 0.66
CA GLY A 263 6.77 7.50 -0.31
C GLY A 263 7.73 8.67 -0.09
N LYS A 264 8.94 8.57 -0.65
CA LYS A 264 9.99 9.62 -0.63
C LYS A 264 10.07 10.24 -2.01
N TRP A 265 9.92 11.54 -2.07
CA TRP A 265 9.79 12.22 -3.35
C TRP A 265 10.80 13.35 -3.46
N LYS A 266 11.57 13.32 -4.54
CA LYS A 266 12.43 14.43 -4.96
C LYS A 266 11.80 15.08 -6.19
N GLY A 267 10.94 16.06 -5.94
CA GLY A 267 10.33 16.91 -6.96
C GLY A 267 11.19 18.12 -7.30
N LYS A 268 11.01 18.66 -8.51
CA LYS A 268 11.57 19.95 -8.92
C LYS A 268 10.39 20.92 -8.96
N HIS A 269 10.47 22.04 -8.22
CA HIS A 269 9.41 23.03 -8.14
C HIS A 269 9.06 23.60 -9.53
N VAL A 270 7.84 23.38 -10.01
CA VAL A 270 7.31 24.00 -11.23
C VAL A 270 6.18 24.95 -10.80
N ALA A 271 6.41 26.25 -10.95
CA ALA A 271 5.48 27.29 -10.53
C ALA A 271 4.27 27.36 -11.47
N GLY A 272 3.04 27.41 -10.93
CA GLY A 272 1.86 27.62 -11.76
C GLY A 272 0.50 27.62 -11.04
N LYS A 273 0.13 28.79 -10.51
CA LYS A 273 -1.23 29.32 -10.29
C LYS A 273 -2.22 28.65 -9.30
N HIS A 274 -2.63 29.51 -8.36
CA HIS A 274 -3.87 29.54 -7.54
C HIS A 274 -4.06 28.44 -6.49
N VAL A 275 -3.48 28.74 -5.31
CA VAL A 275 -3.72 28.10 -4.01
C VAL A 275 -5.16 28.35 -3.56
N LEU A 276 -5.91 27.29 -3.25
CA LEU A 276 -7.13 27.38 -2.45
C LEU A 276 -6.86 26.69 -1.11
N LEU A 277 -6.68 27.52 -0.07
CA LEU A 277 -6.62 27.21 1.36
C LEU A 277 -5.59 26.14 1.81
N VAL A 278 -4.42 26.60 2.29
CA VAL A 278 -3.91 26.41 3.68
C VAL A 278 -2.53 27.09 3.81
N PHE A 279 -2.26 27.66 4.98
CA PHE A 279 -1.24 28.67 5.26
C PHE A 279 0.13 28.06 5.65
N LEU A 280 1.16 28.27 4.82
CA LEU A 280 2.62 28.11 5.05
C LEU A 280 3.22 26.69 5.03
N PHE A 281 4.11 26.44 4.07
CA PHE A 281 5.03 25.28 4.01
C PHE A 281 6.52 25.72 4.08
N PRO A 282 7.11 25.84 5.27
CA PRO A 282 8.55 25.96 5.43
C PRO A 282 9.26 24.60 5.27
N PHE A 283 10.49 24.65 4.75
CA PHE A 283 11.39 23.51 4.66
C PHE A 283 12.18 23.36 5.96
N TYR A 284 12.24 22.16 6.55
CA TYR A 284 13.02 21.87 7.76
C TYR A 284 14.15 20.87 7.49
N LEU A 285 15.34 21.11 8.05
CA LEU A 285 16.36 20.07 8.17
C LEU A 285 15.83 18.94 9.06
N PHE A 286 16.12 17.68 8.70
CA PHE A 286 15.71 16.49 9.48
C PHE A 286 16.16 16.55 10.95
N THR A 287 17.28 17.21 11.23
CA THR A 287 17.83 17.42 12.58
C THR A 287 17.15 18.53 13.38
N LEU A 288 16.23 19.28 12.76
CA LEU A 288 15.53 20.43 13.33
C LEU A 288 14.00 20.24 13.27
N LEU A 289 13.54 18.99 13.12
CA LEU A 289 12.11 18.68 13.13
C LEU A 289 11.51 19.11 14.48
N PRO A 290 10.37 19.84 14.48
CA PRO A 290 9.73 20.28 15.72
C PRO A 290 9.35 19.09 16.61
N ALA A 291 9.53 19.24 17.92
CA ALA A 291 9.29 18.18 18.90
C ALA A 291 7.89 17.53 18.81
N SER A 292 6.89 18.26 18.28
CA SER A 292 5.53 17.79 18.07
C SER A 292 5.39 16.66 17.02
N LEU A 293 6.36 16.49 16.12
CA LEU A 293 6.39 15.37 15.17
C LEU A 293 6.61 14.02 15.86
N TYR A 294 7.44 14.00 16.92
CA TYR A 294 7.72 12.76 17.66
C TYR A 294 6.48 12.25 18.39
N THR A 295 5.60 13.14 18.85
CA THR A 295 4.33 12.76 19.52
C THR A 295 3.27 12.18 18.59
N CYS A 296 3.33 12.44 17.27
CA CYS A 296 2.40 11.87 16.29
C CYS A 296 2.72 10.41 15.95
N PHE A 297 3.99 10.01 16.04
CA PHE A 297 4.42 8.62 15.82
C PHE A 297 4.57 7.78 17.11
N SER A 298 4.65 8.41 18.29
CA SER A 298 4.96 7.73 19.55
C SER A 298 3.76 7.30 20.41
N LYS A 299 2.53 7.25 19.87
CA LYS A 299 1.39 6.66 20.62
C LYS A 299 1.43 5.13 20.69
N GLY A 300 2.54 4.51 20.28
CA GLY A 300 2.94 3.16 20.67
C GLY A 300 4.19 3.20 21.55
N LYS A 301 4.00 3.27 22.87
CA LYS A 301 4.99 3.05 23.96
C LYS A 301 6.32 3.83 23.91
N LEU A 302 6.41 4.86 24.74
CA LEU A 302 7.63 5.12 25.53
C LEU A 302 7.19 5.32 26.99
N ASN A 303 7.15 4.23 27.75
CA ASN A 303 7.14 4.30 29.21
C ASN A 303 8.59 4.53 29.66
N ASP A 304 8.75 5.63 30.38
CA ASP A 304 9.61 5.89 31.53
C ASP A 304 11.14 5.78 31.44
N GLU A 305 11.74 6.69 32.22
CA GLU A 305 13.12 6.79 32.67
C GLU A 305 14.15 7.29 31.66
N GLN A 306 14.24 8.61 31.53
CA GLN A 306 15.44 9.36 31.97
C GLN A 306 15.28 10.85 31.61
N ASN A 307 14.83 11.64 32.59
CA ASN A 307 15.13 13.08 32.63
C ASN A 307 15.15 13.54 34.09
N SER A 308 16.16 13.06 34.82
CA SER A 308 16.69 13.82 35.94
C SER A 308 18.01 14.44 35.50
N CYS A 309 17.96 15.70 35.09
CA CYS A 309 18.97 16.68 35.43
C CYS A 309 18.45 18.08 35.09
N GLN A 310 18.18 18.81 36.17
CA GLN A 310 17.74 20.19 36.21
C GLN A 310 18.83 21.14 35.69
N HIS A 311 18.37 22.28 35.20
CA HIS A 311 19.12 23.52 35.09
C HIS A 311 20.01 23.80 36.32
N ARG A 312 21.32 23.96 36.07
CA ARG A 312 22.13 25.13 36.44
C ARG A 312 23.42 25.14 35.63
#